data_AF-A0A849L1A0-F1
#
_entry.id   AF-A0A849L1A0-F1
#
_cell.length_a   1.000
_cell.length_b   1.000
_cell.length_c   1.000
_cell.angle_alpha   90.00
_cell.angle_beta   90.00
_cell.angle_gamma   90.00
#
_symmetry.space_group_name_H-M   'P 1'
#
loop_
_entity.id
_entity.type
_entity.pdbx_description
1 polymer ?
#
loop_
_entity_poly.entity_id
_entity_poly.type
_entity_poly.pdbx_seq_one_letter_code
_entity_poly.pdbx_strand_id
1 'polypeptide(L)'
;MELGRLNVVRSPDHVLGAAYDEALASMTQDMVDFYNLPLADLIAELSLNFENASYIDSPLQNLALLDDALDGRSVLAEVGVSTQASQLSAIFLGVASDKTLPISTDTVIAVTTILGHALDDAEASQLAATAEAVRVAVLAGHG
;
A
#
# COMPACT_ATOMS: atom_id res chain seq x y z
N MET A 1 -26.20 6.14 -34.59
CA MET A 1 -25.49 6.58 -33.37
C MET A 1 -26.15 5.90 -32.20
N GLU A 2 -25.49 4.90 -31.62
CA GLU A 2 -25.90 4.30 -30.35
C GLU A 2 -24.64 4.13 -29.49
N LEU A 3 -24.22 5.23 -28.87
CA LEU A 3 -23.26 5.29 -27.77
C LEU A 3 -23.89 4.77 -26.45
N GLY A 4 -24.75 3.75 -26.52
CA GLY A 4 -25.67 3.38 -25.44
C GLY A 4 -25.16 2.32 -24.46
N ARG A 5 -23.95 1.80 -24.65
CA ARG A 5 -23.37 0.74 -23.79
C ARG A 5 -21.93 1.05 -23.42
N LEU A 6 -21.68 2.30 -23.01
CA LEU A 6 -20.55 2.65 -22.18
C LEU A 6 -20.50 1.61 -21.05
N ASN A 7 -19.53 0.69 -21.16
CA ASN A 7 -19.44 -0.54 -20.42
C ASN A 7 -18.80 -0.24 -19.06
N VAL A 8 -19.41 0.66 -18.28
CA VAL A 8 -18.96 1.11 -16.94
C VAL A 8 -19.37 0.10 -15.87
N VAL A 9 -19.25 -1.19 -16.17
CA VAL A 9 -19.64 -2.29 -15.25
C VAL A 9 -18.40 -3.00 -14.68
N ARG A 10 -17.17 -2.49 -14.94
CA ARG A 10 -15.91 -2.99 -14.34
C ARG A 10 -14.93 -1.89 -13.94
N SER A 11 -15.43 -0.74 -13.52
CA SER A 11 -14.56 0.39 -13.14
C SER A 11 -13.58 0.13 -11.98
N PRO A 12 -13.81 -0.76 -10.99
CA PRO A 12 -12.83 -1.00 -9.93
C PRO A 12 -11.53 -1.62 -10.45
N ASP A 13 -11.61 -2.74 -11.17
CA ASP A 13 -10.44 -3.48 -11.69
C ASP A 13 -9.61 -2.63 -12.66
N HIS A 14 -10.29 -1.82 -13.50
CA HIS A 14 -9.60 -0.94 -14.44
C HIS A 14 -8.86 0.22 -13.76
N VAL A 15 -9.40 0.74 -12.65
CA VAL A 15 -8.77 1.86 -11.92
C VAL A 15 -7.61 1.36 -11.07
N LEU A 16 -7.80 0.24 -10.36
CA LEU A 16 -6.73 -0.36 -9.56
C LEU A 16 -5.60 -0.90 -10.46
N GLY A 17 -5.95 -1.51 -11.60
CA GLY A 17 -4.96 -1.93 -12.61
C GLY A 17 -4.18 -0.77 -13.23
N ALA A 18 -4.84 0.36 -13.54
CA ALA A 18 -4.12 1.55 -14.01
C ALA A 18 -3.19 2.12 -12.94
N ALA A 19 -3.63 2.17 -11.67
CA ALA A 19 -2.79 2.62 -10.57
C ALA A 19 -1.60 1.68 -10.32
N TYR A 20 -1.80 0.37 -10.47
CA TYR A 20 -0.73 -0.61 -10.44
C TYR A 20 0.32 -0.33 -11.53
N ASP A 21 -0.11 -0.19 -12.78
CA ASP A 21 0.79 0.10 -13.91
C ASP A 21 1.56 1.42 -13.71
N GLU A 22 0.88 2.45 -13.21
CA GLU A 22 1.50 3.74 -12.88
C GLU A 22 2.53 3.62 -11.74
N ALA A 23 2.21 2.86 -10.69
CA ALA A 23 3.12 2.61 -9.58
C ALA A 23 4.43 2.00 -10.09
N LEU A 24 4.35 0.97 -10.92
CA LEU A 24 5.52 0.30 -11.50
C LEU A 24 6.31 1.22 -12.44
N ALA A 25 5.60 2.00 -13.26
CA ALA A 25 6.23 2.95 -14.16
C ALA A 25 6.96 4.09 -13.41
N SER A 26 6.54 4.42 -12.18
CA SER A 26 7.16 5.45 -11.35
C SER A 26 8.34 4.96 -10.50
N MET A 27 8.59 3.65 -10.42
CA MET A 27 9.65 3.11 -9.57
C MET A 27 11.02 3.64 -9.98
N THR A 28 11.73 4.19 -9.00
CA THR A 28 13.12 4.65 -9.12
C THR A 28 14.04 3.83 -8.24
N GLN A 29 15.36 3.93 -8.44
CA GLN A 29 16.32 3.25 -7.56
C GLN A 29 16.23 3.77 -6.11
N ASP A 30 16.02 5.07 -5.91
CA ASP A 30 15.88 5.65 -4.56
C ASP A 30 14.63 5.10 -3.84
N MET A 31 13.55 4.83 -4.59
CA MET A 31 12.36 4.16 -4.04
C MET A 31 12.63 2.69 -3.71
N VAL A 32 13.38 1.97 -4.54
CA VAL A 32 13.79 0.59 -4.24
C VAL A 32 14.62 0.55 -2.95
N ASP A 33 15.55 1.50 -2.80
CA ASP A 33 16.38 1.61 -1.61
C ASP A 33 15.53 1.94 -0.37
N PHE A 34 14.55 2.85 -0.50
CA PHE A 34 13.58 3.16 0.55
C PHE A 34 12.80 1.92 0.99
N TYR A 35 12.23 1.15 0.06
CA TYR A 35 11.47 -0.06 0.40
C TYR A 35 12.33 -1.21 0.93
N ASN A 36 13.65 -1.14 0.77
CA ASN A 36 14.62 -2.09 1.35
C ASN A 36 15.14 -1.67 2.73
N LEU A 37 14.75 -0.50 3.24
CA LEU A 37 15.11 -0.09 4.60
C LEU A 37 14.54 -1.06 5.64
N PRO A 38 15.24 -1.28 6.77
CA PRO A 38 14.61 -1.87 7.95
C PRO A 38 13.34 -1.10 8.31
N LEU A 39 12.27 -1.80 8.73
CA LEU A 39 10.96 -1.19 9.00
C LEU A 39 11.06 0.04 9.94
N ALA A 40 11.91 -0.04 10.97
CA ALA A 40 12.11 1.07 11.90
C ALA A 40 12.71 2.31 11.23
N ASP A 41 13.64 2.13 10.30
CA ASP A 41 14.29 3.22 9.57
C ASP A 41 13.33 3.82 8.53
N LEU A 42 12.52 2.98 7.86
CA LEU A 42 11.46 3.44 6.98
C LEU A 42 10.42 4.29 7.72
N ILE A 43 9.98 3.83 8.90
CA ILE A 43 9.06 4.58 9.78
C ILE A 43 9.68 5.91 10.19
N ALA A 44 10.97 5.93 10.53
CA ALA A 44 11.68 7.16 10.86
C ALA A 44 11.73 8.11 9.66
N GLU A 45 11.99 7.60 8.45
CA GLU A 45 12.06 8.37 7.22
C GLU A 45 10.70 9.01 6.88
N LEU A 46 9.61 8.23 6.96
CA LEU A 46 8.24 8.75 6.77
C LEU A 46 7.87 9.82 7.82
N SER A 47 8.36 9.69 9.05
CA SER A 47 8.04 10.61 10.15
C SER A 47 8.85 11.91 10.11
N LEU A 48 10.12 11.83 9.69
CA LEU A 48 11.07 12.94 9.82
C LEU A 48 11.36 13.64 8.49
N ASN A 49 11.22 12.93 7.37
CA ASN A 49 11.63 13.38 6.04
C ASN A 49 10.52 13.21 4.99
N PHE A 50 9.24 13.16 5.41
CA PHE A 50 8.08 12.87 4.56
C PHE A 50 8.11 13.48 3.16
N GLU A 51 8.35 14.79 3.06
CA GLU A 51 8.35 15.54 1.79
C GLU A 51 9.54 15.21 0.86
N ASN A 52 10.63 14.68 1.41
CA ASN A 52 11.85 14.33 0.68
C ASN A 52 12.06 12.82 0.51
N ALA A 53 11.29 12.00 1.24
CA ALA A 53 11.36 10.56 1.16
C ALA A 53 10.92 10.11 -0.25
N SER A 54 11.72 9.22 -0.85
CA SER A 54 11.42 8.68 -2.18
C SER A 54 10.56 7.43 -2.04
N TYR A 55 9.24 7.59 -2.06
CA TYR A 55 8.28 6.49 -1.96
C TYR A 55 7.02 6.80 -2.77
N ILE A 56 6.15 5.79 -2.93
CA ILE A 56 4.85 5.97 -3.56
C ILE A 56 3.89 6.57 -2.53
N ASP A 57 3.50 7.84 -2.70
CA ASP A 57 2.59 8.56 -1.80
C ASP A 57 1.11 8.48 -2.26
N SER A 58 0.84 8.02 -3.48
CA SER A 58 -0.55 7.93 -3.96
C SER A 58 -1.32 6.84 -3.21
N PRO A 59 -2.44 7.18 -2.52
CA PRO A 59 -3.21 6.17 -1.79
C PRO A 59 -3.74 5.05 -2.69
N LEU A 60 -4.12 5.38 -3.92
CA LEU A 60 -4.65 4.41 -4.87
C LEU A 60 -3.57 3.46 -5.40
N GLN A 61 -2.36 3.96 -5.63
CA GLN A 61 -1.22 3.13 -6.05
C GLN A 61 -0.78 2.19 -4.93
N ASN A 62 -0.75 2.68 -3.69
CA ASN A 62 -0.49 1.83 -2.53
C ASN A 62 -1.58 0.76 -2.35
N LEU A 63 -2.86 1.10 -2.56
CA LEU A 63 -3.93 0.10 -2.50
C LEU A 63 -3.76 -0.98 -3.59
N ALA A 64 -3.31 -0.61 -4.79
CA ALA A 64 -3.05 -1.55 -5.87
C ALA A 64 -1.85 -2.47 -5.57
N LEU A 65 -0.80 -1.93 -4.96
CA LEU A 65 0.36 -2.72 -4.52
C LEU A 65 0.06 -3.58 -3.29
N LEU A 66 -0.89 -3.16 -2.43
CA LEU A 66 -1.40 -3.99 -1.34
C LEU A 66 -2.10 -5.23 -1.91
N ASP A 67 -2.99 -5.06 -2.88
CA ASP A 67 -3.69 -6.16 -3.57
C ASP A 67 -2.70 -7.21 -4.11
N ASP A 68 -1.68 -6.76 -4.84
CA ASP A 68 -0.59 -7.62 -5.35
C ASP A 68 0.17 -8.34 -4.21
N ALA A 69 0.47 -7.64 -3.12
CA ALA A 69 1.26 -8.16 -2.01
C ALA A 69 0.55 -9.20 -1.12
N LEU A 70 -0.79 -9.18 -1.08
CA LEU A 70 -1.60 -10.00 -0.16
C LEU A 70 -1.50 -11.51 -0.44
N ASP A 71 -1.08 -11.92 -1.65
CA ASP A 71 -0.79 -13.32 -1.99
C ASP A 71 0.60 -13.80 -1.51
N GLY A 72 1.28 -13.00 -0.69
CA GLY A 72 2.59 -13.33 -0.09
C GLY A 72 3.77 -13.13 -1.03
N ARG A 73 3.57 -12.49 -2.19
CA ARG A 73 4.60 -12.08 -3.15
C ARG A 73 4.35 -10.64 -3.53
N SER A 74 5.40 -9.87 -3.83
CA SER A 74 5.24 -8.53 -4.39
C SER A 74 5.96 -8.45 -5.72
N VAL A 75 5.33 -7.81 -6.70
CA VAL A 75 5.94 -7.42 -7.98
C VAL A 75 7.19 -6.56 -7.80
N LEU A 76 7.30 -5.81 -6.68
CA LEU A 76 8.49 -4.99 -6.43
C LEU A 76 9.78 -5.82 -6.27
N ALA A 77 9.66 -7.12 -6.03
CA ALA A 77 10.80 -8.04 -6.06
C ALA A 77 11.48 -8.11 -7.43
N GLU A 78 10.72 -7.90 -8.53
CA GLU A 78 11.25 -7.90 -9.90
C GLU A 78 12.13 -6.68 -10.18
N VAL A 79 11.96 -5.60 -9.41
CA VAL A 79 12.75 -4.36 -9.51
C VAL A 79 13.77 -4.20 -8.38
N GLY A 80 13.98 -5.24 -7.57
CA GLY A 80 15.07 -5.31 -6.58
C GLY A 80 14.66 -5.05 -5.13
N VAL A 81 13.37 -4.96 -4.81
CA VAL A 81 12.91 -4.92 -3.42
C VAL A 81 12.95 -6.31 -2.81
N SER A 82 13.72 -6.46 -1.71
CA SER A 82 13.92 -7.72 -0.98
C SER A 82 13.09 -7.83 0.30
N THR A 83 12.42 -6.74 0.69
CA THR A 83 11.49 -6.73 1.83
C THR A 83 10.35 -7.71 1.62
N GLN A 84 10.00 -8.42 2.70
CA GLN A 84 8.95 -9.45 2.66
C GLN A 84 7.59 -8.84 2.32
N ALA A 85 6.79 -9.56 1.53
CA ALA A 85 5.47 -9.11 1.09
C ALA A 85 4.56 -8.71 2.26
N SER A 86 4.57 -9.44 3.37
CA SER A 86 3.79 -9.10 4.57
C SER A 86 4.15 -7.74 5.19
N GLN A 87 5.43 -7.37 5.17
CA GLN A 87 5.87 -6.05 5.61
C GLN A 87 5.49 -4.98 4.58
N LEU A 88 5.62 -5.27 3.28
CA LEU A 88 5.18 -4.37 2.21
C LEU A 88 3.67 -4.10 2.27
N SER A 89 2.84 -5.12 2.48
CA SER A 89 1.39 -4.96 2.69
C SER A 89 1.09 -3.98 3.83
N ALA A 90 1.83 -4.06 4.94
CA ALA A 90 1.65 -3.13 6.05
C ALA A 90 2.06 -1.69 5.69
N ILE A 91 3.16 -1.52 4.95
CA ILE A 91 3.60 -0.21 4.46
C ILE A 91 2.55 0.39 3.52
N PHE A 92 2.12 -0.38 2.52
CA PHE A 92 1.13 0.06 1.55
C PHE A 92 -0.20 0.42 2.21
N LEU A 93 -0.71 -0.42 3.11
CA LEU A 93 -1.93 -0.12 3.85
C LEU A 93 -1.78 1.12 4.72
N GLY A 94 -0.66 1.26 5.43
CA GLY A 94 -0.39 2.39 6.30
C GLY A 94 -0.34 3.72 5.54
N VAL A 95 0.32 3.75 4.37
CA VAL A 95 0.41 4.94 3.51
C VAL A 95 -0.92 5.23 2.80
N ALA A 96 -1.65 4.21 2.36
CA ALA A 96 -2.94 4.39 1.69
C ALA A 96 -4.07 4.87 2.62
N SER A 97 -3.91 4.68 3.93
CA SER A 97 -4.96 4.94 4.91
C SER A 97 -5.15 6.42 5.21
N ASP A 98 -6.34 6.75 5.73
CA ASP A 98 -6.62 8.08 6.27
C ASP A 98 -5.64 8.41 7.42
N LYS A 99 -5.05 9.60 7.39
CA LYS A 99 -4.01 10.01 8.34
C LYS A 99 -4.54 10.26 9.76
N THR A 100 -5.85 10.33 9.96
CA THR A 100 -6.47 10.69 11.24
C THR A 100 -7.28 9.55 11.87
N LEU A 101 -7.61 8.51 11.11
CA LEU A 101 -8.35 7.35 11.59
C LEU A 101 -7.41 6.16 11.83
N PRO A 102 -7.38 5.59 13.06
CA PRO A 102 -6.57 4.41 13.33
C PRO A 102 -6.95 3.20 12.47
N ILE A 103 -5.96 2.40 12.08
CA ILE A 103 -6.15 1.13 11.39
C ILE A 103 -6.39 0.05 12.46
N SER A 104 -7.60 -0.48 12.50
CA SER A 104 -7.96 -1.62 13.36
C SER A 104 -7.89 -2.94 12.61
N THR A 105 -7.93 -4.06 13.34
CA THR A 105 -8.11 -5.40 12.76
C THR A 105 -9.34 -5.48 11.86
N ASP A 106 -10.47 -4.89 12.29
CA ASP A 106 -11.71 -4.85 11.49
C ASP A 106 -11.53 -4.08 10.18
N THR A 107 -10.78 -2.97 10.20
CA THR A 107 -10.43 -2.22 8.99
C THR A 107 -9.62 -3.09 8.03
N VAL A 108 -8.63 -3.83 8.53
CA VAL A 108 -7.82 -4.74 7.70
C VAL A 108 -8.69 -5.84 7.10
N ILE A 109 -9.51 -6.52 7.90
CA ILE A 109 -10.42 -7.57 7.41
C ILE A 109 -11.34 -7.00 6.32
N ALA A 110 -11.94 -5.83 6.56
CA ALA A 110 -12.83 -5.21 5.59
C ALA A 110 -12.12 -4.88 4.27
N VAL A 111 -10.96 -4.22 4.32
CA VAL A 111 -10.20 -3.81 3.13
C VAL A 111 -9.74 -5.04 2.34
N THR A 112 -9.11 -6.01 3.02
CA THR A 112 -8.60 -7.23 2.36
C THR A 112 -9.74 -8.05 1.76
N THR A 113 -10.87 -8.17 2.46
CA THR A 113 -12.08 -8.83 1.92
C THR A 113 -12.61 -8.12 0.68
N ILE A 114 -12.62 -6.78 0.65
CA ILE A 114 -13.04 -6.00 -0.52
C ILE A 114 -12.11 -6.26 -1.72
N LEU A 115 -10.81 -6.40 -1.46
CA LEU A 115 -9.80 -6.78 -2.45
C LEU A 115 -9.89 -8.26 -2.87
N GLY A 116 -10.69 -9.07 -2.18
CA GLY A 116 -10.87 -10.50 -2.49
C GLY A 116 -9.90 -11.42 -1.76
N HIS A 117 -9.13 -10.91 -0.79
CA HIS A 117 -8.20 -11.65 0.03
C HIS A 117 -8.77 -11.81 1.45
N ALA A 118 -9.11 -13.04 1.84
CA ALA A 118 -9.55 -13.30 3.21
C ALA A 118 -8.34 -13.59 4.09
N LEU A 119 -8.12 -12.74 5.10
CA LEU A 119 -7.15 -12.98 6.18
C LEU A 119 -7.85 -13.54 7.41
N ASP A 120 -7.14 -14.35 8.19
CA ASP A 120 -7.61 -14.70 9.53
C ASP A 120 -7.39 -13.56 10.55
N ASP A 121 -7.99 -13.68 11.73
CA ASP A 121 -7.92 -12.64 12.77
C ASP A 121 -6.47 -12.37 13.23
N ALA A 122 -5.60 -13.37 13.23
CA ALA A 122 -4.22 -13.22 13.69
C ALA A 122 -3.38 -12.49 12.63
N GLU A 123 -3.52 -12.87 11.37
CA GLU A 123 -2.90 -12.21 10.21
C GLU A 123 -3.36 -10.75 10.12
N ALA A 124 -4.68 -10.52 10.20
CA ALA A 124 -5.26 -9.19 10.16
C ALA A 124 -4.79 -8.33 11.34
N SER A 125 -4.70 -8.90 12.54
CA SER A 125 -4.21 -8.18 13.72
C SER A 125 -2.73 -7.80 13.59
N GLN A 126 -1.90 -8.66 13.01
CA GLN A 126 -0.48 -8.37 12.81
C GLN A 126 -0.27 -7.30 11.72
N LEU A 127 -1.02 -7.39 10.64
CA LEU A 127 -1.04 -6.39 9.58
C LEU A 127 -1.51 -5.03 10.12
N ALA A 128 -2.60 -5.00 10.91
CA ALA A 128 -3.12 -3.78 11.50
C ALA A 128 -2.08 -3.08 12.40
N ALA A 129 -1.44 -3.82 13.30
CA ALA A 129 -0.45 -3.27 14.21
C ALA A 129 0.73 -2.61 13.47
N THR A 130 1.20 -3.25 12.39
CA THR A 130 2.33 -2.73 11.60
C THR A 130 1.91 -1.56 10.72
N ALA A 131 0.76 -1.66 10.06
CA ALA A 131 0.23 -0.59 9.21
C ALA A 131 -0.11 0.66 10.03
N GLU A 132 -0.61 0.51 11.25
CA GLU A 132 -0.88 1.63 12.16
C GLU A 132 0.41 2.38 12.53
N ALA A 133 1.52 1.68 12.75
CA ALA A 133 2.81 2.33 13.01
C ALA A 133 3.27 3.19 11.80
N VAL A 134 3.06 2.69 10.59
CA VAL A 134 3.34 3.43 9.35
C VAL A 134 2.40 4.63 9.19
N ARG A 135 1.09 4.46 9.41
CA ARG A 135 0.10 5.56 9.35
C ARG A 135 0.41 6.67 10.36
N VAL A 136 0.82 6.31 11.58
CA VAL A 136 1.26 7.28 12.61
C VAL A 136 2.50 8.05 12.16
N ALA A 137 3.46 7.40 11.50
CA ALA A 137 4.62 8.07 10.93
C ALA A 137 4.23 9.05 9.82
N VAL A 138 3.36 8.62 8.89
CA VAL A 138 2.79 9.47 7.84
C VAL A 138 2.09 10.70 8.42
N LEU A 139 1.28 10.53 9.47
CA LEU A 139 0.63 11.65 10.16
C LEU A 139 1.68 12.60 10.78
N ALA A 140 2.69 12.06 11.45
CA ALA A 140 3.73 12.87 12.09
C ALA A 140 4.56 13.69 11.08
N GLY A 141 4.88 13.11 9.93
CA GLY A 141 5.71 13.75 8.92
C GLY A 141 4.95 14.73 8.01
N HIS A 142 3.69 14.45 7.69
CA HIS A 142 2.88 15.30 6.81
C HIS A 142 2.15 16.43 7.55
N GLY A 143 1.84 16.25 8.84
CA GLY A 143 1.00 17.17 9.62
C GLY A 143 -0.49 16.85 9.51
#